data_AF-A0A2H0RIM5-F1
#
_entry.id   AF-A0A2H0RIM5-F1
#
_cell.length_a   1.000
_cell.length_b   1.000
_cell.length_c   1.000
_cell.angle_alpha   90.00
_cell.angle_beta   90.00
_cell.angle_gamma   90.00
#
_symmetry.space_group_name_H-M   'P 1'
#
loop_
_entity.id
_entity.type
_entity.pdbx_description
1 polymer ?
#
loop_
_entity_poly.entity_id
_entity_poly.type
_entity_poly.pdbx_seq_one_letter_code
_entity_poly.pdbx_strand_id
1 'polypeptide(L)'
;MKKEGKNRIIKAGDFSGTRKLDKVKKLKWLAESDLTKAILASIAIVGFVTLAAAVPGILKVVGQYQRHRKRYLQLKYVNQRLSRLIEKGLIKVDSVAGEKRLILTLSGERELEKGRLLAGENNQKKWDGKWRVVIFDISEKRRKVRDFLRMELRELGFMRMQNSVWVSPFDCVDYLYLLKADIGLGRAVIFFEVTKLENEKYWRQKFGFSL
;
A
#
# COMPACT_ATOMS: atom_id res chain seq x y z
N MET A 1 -14.47 40.92 -9.42
CA MET A 1 -15.21 39.74 -8.90
C MET A 1 -15.48 38.84 -10.10
N LYS A 2 -15.19 37.54 -10.20
CA LYS A 2 -14.70 36.46 -9.33
C LYS A 2 -13.81 35.57 -10.23
N LYS A 3 -12.62 35.17 -9.77
CA LYS A 3 -11.84 34.08 -10.40
C LYS A 3 -12.27 32.76 -9.75
N GLU A 4 -13.07 31.96 -10.43
CA GLU A 4 -13.32 30.57 -10.03
C GLU A 4 -12.19 29.68 -10.56
N GLY A 5 -11.22 29.44 -9.68
CA GLY A 5 -10.20 28.42 -9.89
C GLY A 5 -10.85 27.04 -9.85
N LYS A 6 -11.05 26.43 -11.03
CA LYS A 6 -11.36 25.00 -11.17
C LYS A 6 -10.21 24.20 -10.57
N ASN A 7 -10.41 23.77 -9.33
CA ASN A 7 -9.56 22.79 -8.65
C ASN A 7 -9.73 21.45 -9.39
N ARG A 8 -8.87 21.19 -10.38
CA ARG A 8 -8.72 19.86 -10.98
C ARG A 8 -8.09 18.95 -9.93
N ILE A 9 -8.93 18.28 -9.16
CA ILE A 9 -8.55 17.06 -8.46
C ILE A 9 -8.13 16.09 -9.57
N ILE A 10 -6.84 15.80 -9.65
CA ILE A 10 -6.31 14.74 -10.52
C ILE A 10 -6.98 13.45 -10.04
N LYS A 11 -7.95 12.95 -10.82
CA LYS A 11 -8.55 11.65 -10.57
C LYS A 11 -7.44 10.61 -10.77
N ALA A 12 -7.32 9.68 -9.82
CA ALA A 12 -6.40 8.54 -9.89
C ALA A 12 -6.79 7.49 -10.96
N GLY A 13 -7.33 7.94 -12.10
CA GLY A 13 -8.06 7.10 -13.06
C GLY A 13 -7.34 6.82 -14.38
N ASP A 14 -6.27 7.53 -14.74
CA ASP A 14 -5.62 7.32 -16.03
C ASP A 14 -4.41 6.39 -15.90
N PHE A 15 -4.67 5.09 -15.75
CA PHE A 15 -3.62 4.07 -15.71
C PHE A 15 -3.92 2.94 -16.70
N SER A 16 -3.01 2.78 -17.68
CA SER A 16 -3.04 1.81 -18.78
C SER A 16 -3.28 0.36 -18.33
N GLY A 17 -3.91 -0.44 -19.20
CA GLY A 17 -4.24 -1.86 -18.95
C GLY A 17 -3.05 -2.76 -18.59
N THR A 18 -1.84 -2.40 -18.99
CA THR A 18 -0.58 -3.09 -18.64
C THR A 18 -0.29 -3.04 -17.14
N ARG A 19 -0.50 -1.88 -16.50
CA ARG A 19 -0.22 -1.67 -15.07
C ARG A 19 -1.15 -2.50 -14.17
N LYS A 20 -2.40 -2.73 -14.63
CA LYS A 20 -3.41 -3.50 -13.90
C LYS A 20 -3.07 -5.00 -13.87
N LEU A 21 -2.60 -5.57 -14.98
CA LEU A 21 -2.20 -6.99 -15.06
C LEU A 21 -0.97 -7.27 -14.20
N ASP A 22 0.02 -6.39 -14.20
CA ASP A 22 1.21 -6.51 -13.36
C ASP A 22 0.87 -6.44 -11.86
N LYS A 23 -0.09 -5.56 -11.51
CA LYS A 23 -0.60 -5.46 -10.13
C LYS A 23 -1.26 -6.76 -9.68
N VAL A 24 -2.09 -7.38 -10.51
CA VAL A 24 -2.75 -8.66 -10.18
C VAL A 24 -1.72 -9.79 -9.99
N LYS A 25 -0.69 -9.88 -10.84
CA LYS A 25 0.38 -10.88 -10.68
C LYS A 25 1.10 -10.74 -9.34
N LYS A 26 1.50 -9.50 -8.98
CA LYS A 26 2.17 -9.21 -7.70
C LYS A 26 1.29 -9.52 -6.49
N LEU A 27 0.00 -9.22 -6.57
CA LEU A 27 -0.96 -9.54 -5.50
C LEU A 27 -1.13 -11.04 -5.31
N LYS A 28 -1.14 -11.83 -6.39
CA LYS A 28 -1.18 -13.30 -6.31
C LYS A 28 0.06 -13.85 -5.61
N TRP A 29 1.25 -13.39 -5.97
CA TRP A 29 2.48 -13.79 -5.30
C TRP A 29 2.46 -13.43 -3.80
N LEU A 30 2.03 -12.22 -3.46
CA LEU A 30 1.93 -11.78 -2.06
C LEU A 30 0.93 -12.63 -1.25
N ALA A 31 -0.14 -13.08 -1.89
CA ALA A 31 -1.13 -13.99 -1.29
C ALA A 31 -0.51 -15.34 -0.87
N GLU A 32 0.62 -15.73 -1.44
CA GLU A 32 1.24 -17.02 -1.13
C GLU A 32 2.05 -17.02 0.16
N SER A 33 2.42 -15.84 0.70
CA SER A 33 3.32 -15.77 1.85
C SER A 33 2.65 -16.18 3.16
N ASP A 34 1.45 -15.65 3.44
CA ASP A 34 0.68 -15.96 4.64
C ASP A 34 -0.82 -15.66 4.46
N LEU A 35 -1.63 -16.24 5.36
CA LEU A 35 -3.09 -16.17 5.29
C LEU A 35 -3.65 -14.74 5.37
N THR A 36 -2.97 -13.81 6.06
CA THR A 36 -3.43 -12.42 6.14
C THR A 36 -3.34 -11.76 4.77
N LYS A 37 -2.17 -11.89 4.14
CA LYS A 37 -1.95 -11.34 2.79
C LYS A 37 -2.83 -12.02 1.76
N ALA A 38 -3.07 -13.32 1.90
CA ALA A 38 -3.99 -14.07 1.05
C ALA A 38 -5.42 -13.50 1.07
N ILE A 39 -5.94 -13.21 2.27
CA ILE A 39 -7.27 -12.61 2.44
C ILE A 39 -7.31 -11.21 1.81
N LEU A 40 -6.37 -10.34 2.17
CA LEU A 40 -6.35 -8.94 1.70
C LEU A 40 -6.19 -8.86 0.17
N ALA A 41 -5.27 -9.64 -0.41
CA ALA A 41 -5.04 -9.69 -1.85
C ALA A 41 -6.26 -10.21 -2.61
N SER A 42 -6.98 -11.20 -2.06
CA SER A 42 -8.21 -11.73 -2.68
C SER A 42 -9.30 -10.68 -2.75
N ILE A 43 -9.50 -9.92 -1.66
CA ILE A 43 -10.46 -8.81 -1.63
C ILE A 43 -10.02 -7.70 -2.60
N ALA A 44 -8.72 -7.38 -2.67
CA ALA A 44 -8.20 -6.36 -3.60
C ALA A 44 -8.41 -6.72 -5.09
N ILE A 45 -8.28 -8.00 -5.46
CA ILE A 45 -8.43 -8.45 -6.86
C ILE A 45 -9.91 -8.44 -7.27
N VAL A 46 -10.79 -8.92 -6.40
CA VAL A 46 -12.22 -9.08 -6.70
C VAL A 46 -13.03 -7.80 -6.40
N GLY A 47 -12.52 -6.93 -5.53
CA GLY A 47 -13.17 -5.71 -5.03
C GLY A 47 -13.94 -5.95 -3.72
N PHE A 48 -14.64 -7.08 -3.62
CA PHE A 48 -15.27 -7.54 -2.39
C PHE A 48 -15.34 -9.07 -2.35
N VAL A 49 -15.51 -9.63 -1.16
CA VAL A 49 -15.76 -11.06 -0.97
C VAL A 49 -16.95 -11.23 -0.04
N THR A 50 -17.93 -12.05 -0.40
CA THR A 50 -19.11 -12.25 0.45
C THR A 50 -18.70 -13.04 1.69
N LEU A 51 -19.26 -12.75 2.87
CA LEU A 51 -18.85 -13.41 4.11
C LEU A 51 -19.08 -14.94 4.05
N ALA A 52 -20.14 -15.37 3.35
CA ALA A 52 -20.45 -16.78 3.11
C ALA A 52 -19.47 -17.44 2.12
N ALA A 53 -19.03 -16.71 1.08
CA ALA A 53 -18.04 -17.21 0.12
C ALA A 53 -16.59 -16.90 0.51
N ALA A 54 -16.35 -16.19 1.61
CA ALA A 54 -15.01 -15.79 2.03
C ALA A 54 -14.11 -16.98 2.26
N VAL A 55 -14.63 -18.11 2.72
CA VAL A 55 -13.79 -19.29 2.88
C VAL A 55 -13.61 -20.05 1.55
N PRO A 56 -14.64 -20.50 0.82
CA PRO A 56 -14.44 -21.24 -0.42
C PRO A 56 -13.87 -20.41 -1.59
N GLY A 57 -14.22 -19.12 -1.69
CA GLY A 57 -13.80 -18.22 -2.76
C GLY A 57 -12.36 -17.74 -2.62
N ILE A 58 -11.93 -17.36 -1.40
CA ILE A 58 -10.52 -17.10 -1.10
C ILE A 58 -9.71 -18.39 -1.32
N LEU A 59 -10.25 -19.55 -0.95
CA LEU A 59 -9.65 -20.85 -1.23
C LEU A 59 -9.64 -21.24 -2.72
N LYS A 60 -10.54 -20.77 -3.57
CA LYS A 60 -10.43 -21.00 -5.03
C LYS A 60 -9.39 -20.07 -5.66
N VAL A 61 -9.36 -18.80 -5.24
CA VAL A 61 -8.38 -17.81 -5.73
C VAL A 61 -6.96 -18.16 -5.27
N VAL A 62 -6.79 -18.66 -4.05
CA VAL A 62 -5.48 -19.01 -3.45
C VAL A 62 -5.17 -20.50 -3.58
N GLY A 63 -6.16 -21.37 -3.46
CA GLY A 63 -6.01 -22.84 -3.44
C GLY A 63 -5.94 -23.51 -4.81
N GLN A 64 -6.18 -22.80 -5.92
CA GLN A 64 -5.72 -23.28 -7.24
C GLN A 64 -4.19 -23.26 -7.36
N TYR A 65 -3.48 -22.59 -6.43
CA TYR A 65 -2.03 -22.39 -6.47
C TYR A 65 -1.24 -22.99 -5.28
N GLN A 66 -1.89 -23.48 -4.21
CA GLN A 66 -1.19 -24.10 -3.07
C GLN A 66 -1.62 -25.55 -2.80
N ARG A 67 -0.88 -26.49 -3.39
CA ARG A 67 -1.12 -27.94 -3.31
C ARG A 67 -0.68 -28.59 -1.98
N HIS A 68 0.14 -27.91 -1.17
CA HIS A 68 0.85 -28.52 -0.02
C HIS A 68 0.42 -28.03 1.36
N ARG A 69 -0.55 -27.11 1.45
CA ARG A 69 -0.87 -26.42 2.71
C ARG A 69 -2.31 -26.62 3.21
N LYS A 70 -2.70 -27.86 3.56
CA LYS A 70 -4.08 -28.20 3.98
C LYS A 70 -4.49 -27.76 5.42
N ARG A 71 -3.56 -27.56 6.36
CA ARG A 71 -3.87 -27.37 7.80
C ARG A 71 -4.33 -25.95 8.20
N TYR A 72 -3.94 -24.93 7.43
CA TYR A 72 -4.26 -23.50 7.65
C TYR A 72 -5.61 -23.08 7.03
N LEU A 73 -6.24 -23.98 6.27
CA LEU A 73 -7.48 -23.76 5.52
C LEU A 73 -8.73 -24.21 6.32
N GLN A 74 -8.58 -24.56 7.59
CA GLN A 74 -9.75 -24.88 8.43
C GLN A 74 -10.56 -23.60 8.65
N LEU A 75 -11.88 -23.69 8.45
CA LEU A 75 -12.85 -22.59 8.58
C LEU A 75 -12.64 -21.76 9.85
N LYS A 76 -12.33 -22.42 10.98
CA LYS A 76 -12.08 -21.78 12.27
C LYS A 76 -10.89 -20.81 12.22
N TYR A 77 -9.78 -21.19 11.57
CA TYR A 77 -8.60 -20.33 11.45
C TYR A 77 -8.86 -19.13 10.53
N VAL A 78 -9.55 -19.34 9.41
CA VAL A 78 -9.88 -18.25 8.48
C VAL A 78 -10.81 -17.24 9.16
N ASN A 79 -11.86 -17.71 9.84
CA ASN A 79 -12.79 -16.84 10.57
C ASN A 79 -12.08 -16.06 11.70
N GLN A 80 -11.20 -16.71 12.46
CA GLN A 80 -10.41 -16.02 13.49
C GLN A 80 -9.51 -14.93 12.89
N ARG A 81 -8.92 -15.16 11.70
CA ARG A 81 -8.15 -14.13 11.00
C ARG A 81 -9.03 -13.00 10.50
N LEU A 82 -10.18 -13.31 9.89
CA LEU A 82 -11.14 -12.31 9.43
C LEU A 82 -11.61 -11.40 10.57
N SER A 83 -11.98 -11.97 11.73
CA SER A 83 -12.35 -11.18 12.91
C SER A 83 -11.23 -10.23 13.32
N ARG A 84 -9.99 -10.71 13.39
CA ARG A 84 -8.83 -9.85 13.72
C ARG A 84 -8.59 -8.74 12.69
N LEU A 85 -8.83 -9.00 11.41
CA LEU A 85 -8.67 -7.99 10.36
C LEU A 85 -9.78 -6.93 10.41
N ILE A 86 -10.99 -7.33 10.81
CA ILE A 86 -12.11 -6.42 11.07
C ILE A 86 -11.84 -5.58 12.32
N GLU A 87 -11.41 -6.20 13.42
CA GLU A 87 -11.04 -5.53 14.67
C GLU A 87 -9.92 -4.51 14.47
N LYS A 88 -8.92 -4.84 13.64
CA LYS A 88 -7.84 -3.92 13.25
C LYS A 88 -8.27 -2.84 12.25
N GLY A 89 -9.49 -2.89 11.75
CA GLY A 89 -10.00 -1.94 10.76
C GLY A 89 -9.36 -2.07 9.38
N LEU A 90 -8.74 -3.21 9.03
CA LEU A 90 -8.16 -3.46 7.71
C LEU A 90 -9.22 -3.93 6.69
N ILE A 91 -10.27 -4.56 7.19
CA ILE A 91 -11.44 -4.99 6.41
C ILE A 91 -12.68 -4.45 7.11
N LYS A 92 -13.69 -4.06 6.33
CA LYS A 92 -15.02 -3.74 6.84
C LYS A 92 -16.06 -4.69 6.26
N VAL A 93 -17.13 -4.91 7.03
CA VAL A 93 -18.33 -5.61 6.55
C VAL A 93 -19.30 -4.55 6.05
N ASP A 94 -19.70 -4.67 4.80
CA ASP A 94 -20.76 -3.89 4.17
C ASP A 94 -21.95 -4.80 3.88
N SER A 95 -23.15 -4.25 3.82
CA SER A 95 -24.39 -4.99 3.56
C SER A 95 -25.06 -4.44 2.31
N VAL A 96 -25.03 -5.23 1.23
CA VAL A 96 -25.63 -4.86 -0.05
C VAL A 96 -26.69 -5.90 -0.41
N ALA A 97 -27.94 -5.46 -0.55
CA ALA A 97 -29.08 -6.33 -0.88
C ALA A 97 -29.23 -7.55 0.05
N GLY A 98 -29.04 -7.36 1.35
CA GLY A 98 -29.12 -8.42 2.37
C GLY A 98 -27.87 -9.32 2.46
N GLU A 99 -26.91 -9.17 1.55
CA GLU A 99 -25.67 -9.94 1.53
C GLU A 99 -24.53 -9.19 2.24
N LYS A 100 -23.85 -9.87 3.17
CA LYS A 100 -22.66 -9.33 3.85
C LYS A 100 -21.42 -9.47 2.96
N ARG A 101 -20.75 -8.36 2.69
CA ARG A 101 -19.55 -8.24 1.85
C ARG A 101 -18.38 -7.72 2.66
N LEU A 102 -17.23 -8.35 2.51
CA LEU A 102 -15.96 -7.93 3.06
C LEU A 102 -15.25 -7.06 2.03
N ILE A 103 -14.88 -5.85 2.44
CA ILE A 103 -14.24 -4.85 1.58
C ILE A 103 -13.00 -4.33 2.31
N LEU A 104 -11.93 -4.04 1.58
CA LEU A 104 -10.76 -3.37 2.15
C LEU A 104 -11.11 -1.96 2.60
N THR A 105 -10.50 -1.54 3.72
CA THR A 105 -10.42 -0.13 4.08
C THR A 105 -9.17 0.50 3.47
N LEU A 106 -9.04 1.82 3.54
CA LEU A 106 -7.79 2.50 3.15
C LEU A 106 -6.58 1.95 3.93
N SER A 107 -6.77 1.64 5.22
CA SER A 107 -5.75 1.02 6.05
C SER A 107 -5.39 -0.40 5.58
N GLY A 108 -6.38 -1.19 5.15
CA GLY A 108 -6.17 -2.50 4.54
C GLY A 108 -5.42 -2.45 3.21
N GLU A 109 -5.78 -1.50 2.34
CA GLU A 109 -5.05 -1.26 1.09
C GLU A 109 -3.62 -0.81 1.35
N ARG A 110 -3.40 0.10 2.31
CA ARG A 110 -2.07 0.53 2.73
C ARG A 110 -1.24 -0.64 3.24
N GLU A 111 -1.78 -1.47 4.13
CA GLU A 111 -1.07 -2.62 4.70
C GLU A 111 -0.67 -3.64 3.61
N LEU A 112 -1.59 -3.90 2.68
CA LEU A 112 -1.33 -4.78 1.54
C LEU A 112 -0.21 -4.24 0.65
N GLU A 113 -0.26 -2.94 0.33
CA GLU A 113 0.74 -2.28 -0.50
C GLU A 113 2.10 -2.19 0.22
N LYS A 114 2.10 -1.96 1.54
CA LYS A 114 3.30 -2.04 2.38
C LYS A 114 3.95 -3.41 2.28
N GLY A 115 3.14 -4.45 2.44
CA GLY A 115 3.59 -5.83 2.34
C GLY A 115 4.17 -6.14 0.96
N ARG A 116 3.56 -5.63 -0.11
CA ARG A 116 4.08 -5.75 -1.49
C ARG A 116 5.44 -5.09 -1.66
N LEU A 117 5.61 -3.88 -1.11
CA LEU A 117 6.85 -3.13 -1.17
C LEU A 117 7.95 -3.87 -0.39
N LEU A 118 7.70 -4.21 0.87
CA LEU A 118 8.70 -4.83 1.75
C LEU A 118 9.09 -6.26 1.36
N ALA A 119 8.21 -7.00 0.68
CA ALA A 119 8.47 -8.37 0.27
C ALA A 119 9.44 -8.48 -0.93
N GLY A 120 9.88 -7.36 -1.52
CA GLY A 120 11.10 -7.31 -2.32
C GLY A 120 10.98 -7.75 -3.79
N GLU A 121 9.78 -7.84 -4.36
CA GLU A 121 9.62 -8.25 -5.76
C GLU A 121 10.05 -7.14 -6.76
N ASN A 122 11.28 -7.30 -7.26
CA ASN A 122 11.89 -6.85 -8.52
C ASN A 122 12.07 -5.36 -8.86
N ASN A 123 11.43 -4.39 -8.19
CA ASN A 123 11.66 -2.97 -8.50
C ASN A 123 12.24 -2.12 -7.36
N GLN A 124 12.25 -2.60 -6.12
CA GLN A 124 13.01 -1.91 -5.07
C GLN A 124 14.53 -2.08 -5.20
N LYS A 125 15.02 -2.91 -6.13
CA LYS A 125 16.47 -3.03 -6.39
C LYS A 125 16.94 -2.24 -7.59
N LYS A 126 16.03 -1.83 -8.47
CA LYS A 126 16.37 -1.08 -9.69
C LYS A 126 15.79 0.31 -9.60
N TRP A 127 16.67 1.27 -9.34
CA TRP A 127 16.35 2.67 -9.48
C TRP A 127 15.93 2.97 -10.92
N ASP A 128 14.78 3.63 -11.09
CA ASP A 128 14.21 3.98 -12.40
C ASP A 128 14.71 5.34 -12.91
N GLY A 129 15.78 5.88 -12.30
CA GLY A 129 16.32 7.19 -12.63
C GLY A 129 15.59 8.35 -11.96
N LYS A 130 14.64 8.11 -11.05
CA LYS A 130 13.90 9.15 -10.34
C LYS A 130 14.04 9.03 -8.83
N TRP A 131 14.15 10.16 -8.17
CA TRP A 131 14.08 10.29 -6.72
C TRP A 131 12.65 10.64 -6.30
N ARG A 132 12.16 9.96 -5.27
CA ARG A 132 10.90 10.26 -4.59
C ARG A 132 11.25 11.11 -3.40
N VAL A 133 10.79 12.35 -3.41
CA VAL A 133 11.00 13.29 -2.31
C VAL A 133 9.67 13.49 -1.59
N VAL A 134 9.69 13.34 -0.28
CA VAL A 134 8.56 13.61 0.61
C VAL A 134 8.93 14.78 1.49
N ILE A 135 8.11 15.82 1.45
CA ILE A 135 8.19 16.97 2.35
C ILE A 135 6.93 17.07 3.19
N PHE A 136 7.06 17.52 4.43
CA PHE A 136 5.90 17.71 5.27
C PHE A 136 6.03 18.87 6.24
N ASP A 137 4.91 19.51 6.53
CA ASP A 137 4.78 20.49 7.60
C ASP A 137 3.66 20.04 8.54
N ILE A 138 4.06 19.38 9.63
CA ILE A 138 3.14 18.82 10.63
C ILE A 138 3.47 19.48 11.97
N SER A 139 2.53 20.30 12.45
CA SER A 139 2.63 21.02 13.72
C SER A 139 3.02 20.11 14.89
N GLU A 140 3.73 20.67 15.89
CA GLU A 140 4.12 19.96 17.12
C GLU A 140 2.93 19.35 17.87
N LYS A 141 1.74 19.99 17.81
CA LYS A 141 0.50 19.45 18.40
C LYS A 141 0.12 18.07 17.84
N ARG A 142 0.60 17.73 16.63
CA ARG A 142 0.40 16.45 15.96
C ARG A 142 1.69 15.62 15.90
N ARG A 143 2.59 15.77 16.89
CA ARG A 143 3.87 15.04 16.96
C ARG A 143 3.74 13.53 16.73
N LYS A 144 2.73 12.87 17.30
CA LYS A 144 2.48 11.43 17.09
C LYS A 144 2.32 11.07 15.61
N VAL A 145 1.59 11.89 14.85
CA VAL A 145 1.37 11.69 13.40
C VAL A 145 2.68 11.88 12.62
N ARG A 146 3.47 12.87 13.01
CA ARG A 146 4.78 13.13 12.39
C ARG A 146 5.76 12.00 12.65
N ASP A 147 5.82 11.51 13.88
CA ASP A 147 6.73 10.43 14.26
C ASP A 147 6.31 9.10 13.59
N PHE A 148 5.00 8.86 13.46
CA PHE A 148 4.45 7.78 12.66
C PHE A 148 4.87 7.90 11.18
N LEU A 149 4.68 9.06 10.54
CA LEU A 149 5.08 9.29 9.15
C LEU A 149 6.59 9.01 8.95
N ARG A 150 7.43 9.48 9.87
CA ARG A 150 8.88 9.23 9.81
C ARG A 150 9.25 7.75 10.00
N MET A 151 8.49 7.01 10.80
CA MET A 151 8.67 5.56 10.95
C MET A 151 8.32 4.86 9.63
N GLU A 152 7.15 5.17 9.07
CA GLU A 152 6.68 4.59 7.80
C GLU A 152 7.64 4.84 6.63
N LEU A 153 8.12 6.08 6.49
CA LEU A 153 9.09 6.43 5.45
C LEU A 153 10.40 5.64 5.61
N ARG A 154 10.90 5.47 6.85
CA ARG A 154 12.10 4.66 7.11
C ARG A 154 11.90 3.20 6.72
N GLU A 155 10.78 2.61 7.11
CA GLU A 155 10.49 1.21 6.79
C GLU A 155 10.42 0.98 5.27
N LEU A 156 9.96 1.96 4.51
CA LEU A 156 9.95 1.92 3.05
C LEU A 156 11.29 2.22 2.37
N GLY A 157 12.35 2.43 3.15
CA GLY A 157 13.67 2.74 2.60
C GLY A 157 13.79 4.19 2.12
N PHE A 158 13.10 5.14 2.75
CA PHE A 158 13.48 6.55 2.66
C PHE A 158 14.58 6.88 3.65
N MET A 159 15.47 7.78 3.24
CA MET A 159 16.46 8.39 4.10
C MET A 159 16.13 9.85 4.38
N ARG A 160 16.46 10.28 5.60
CA ARG A 160 16.22 11.65 6.07
C ARG A 160 17.26 12.59 5.45
N MET A 161 16.82 13.51 4.59
CA MET A 161 17.64 14.59 4.04
C MET A 161 17.64 15.81 4.97
N GLN A 162 16.47 16.17 5.52
CA GLN A 162 16.31 17.16 6.58
C GLN A 162 15.19 16.72 7.56
N ASN A 163 14.91 17.49 8.60
CA ASN A 163 13.90 17.13 9.62
C ASN A 163 12.52 16.79 9.04
N SER A 164 12.17 17.44 7.93
CA SER A 164 10.89 17.28 7.24
C SER A 164 11.05 16.91 5.76
N VAL A 165 12.25 16.54 5.32
CA VAL A 165 12.55 16.20 3.92
C VAL A 165 13.16 14.81 3.88
N TRP A 166 12.53 13.93 3.12
CA TRP A 166 12.89 12.52 2.99
C TRP A 166 13.02 12.16 1.53
N VAL A 167 13.99 11.31 1.20
CA VAL A 167 14.28 10.92 -0.18
C VAL A 167 14.40 9.41 -0.29
N SER A 168 13.91 8.83 -1.39
CA SER A 168 14.09 7.42 -1.74
C SER A 168 14.23 7.24 -3.25
N PRO A 169 15.07 6.30 -3.72
CA PRO A 169 15.11 5.90 -5.13
C PRO A 169 13.94 4.98 -5.51
N PHE A 170 13.22 4.41 -4.54
CA PHE A 170 12.25 3.35 -4.79
C PHE A 170 10.87 3.89 -5.15
N ASP A 171 10.25 3.31 -6.18
CA ASP A 171 8.89 3.64 -6.55
C ASP A 171 7.88 3.10 -5.52
N CYS A 172 7.29 4.04 -4.79
CA CYS A 172 6.30 3.83 -3.73
C CYS A 172 5.18 4.88 -3.80
N VAL A 173 4.95 5.48 -4.97
CA VAL A 173 4.00 6.60 -5.14
C VAL A 173 2.58 6.19 -4.74
N ASP A 174 2.14 4.99 -5.14
CA ASP A 174 0.83 4.45 -4.77
C ASP A 174 0.66 4.35 -3.25
N TYR A 175 1.71 3.92 -2.54
CA TYR A 175 1.72 3.86 -1.09
C TYR A 175 1.59 5.24 -0.45
N LEU A 176 2.33 6.24 -0.96
CA LEU A 176 2.28 7.60 -0.41
C LEU A 176 0.88 8.21 -0.55
N TYR A 177 0.18 7.92 -1.65
CA TYR A 177 -1.23 8.30 -1.82
C TYR A 177 -2.13 7.62 -0.78
N LEU A 178 -2.00 6.30 -0.60
CA LEU A 178 -2.77 5.54 0.38
C LEU A 178 -2.51 6.04 1.81
N LEU A 179 -1.24 6.24 2.18
CA LEU A 179 -0.82 6.75 3.48
C LEU A 179 -1.44 8.11 3.78
N LYS A 180 -1.41 9.02 2.81
CA LYS A 180 -1.97 10.37 2.91
C LYS A 180 -3.48 10.36 3.07
N ALA A 181 -4.17 9.47 2.35
CA ALA A 181 -5.61 9.29 2.44
C ALA A 181 -6.02 8.65 3.79
N ASP A 182 -5.36 7.57 4.19
CA ASP A 182 -5.71 6.81 5.41
C ASP A 182 -5.54 7.64 6.70
N ILE A 183 -4.48 8.46 6.78
CA ILE A 183 -4.15 9.23 8.00
C ILE A 183 -4.76 10.64 7.97
N GLY A 184 -5.36 11.04 6.85
CA GLY A 184 -5.90 12.40 6.69
C GLY A 184 -4.79 13.46 6.74
N LEU A 185 -3.68 13.25 6.03
CA LEU A 185 -2.54 14.18 6.02
C LEU A 185 -2.77 15.39 5.11
N GLY A 186 -3.66 15.28 4.12
CA GLY A 186 -4.08 16.42 3.29
C GLY A 186 -2.88 17.19 2.71
N ARG A 187 -2.90 18.52 2.79
CA ARG A 187 -1.82 19.36 2.26
C ARG A 187 -0.55 19.40 3.13
N ALA A 188 -0.59 18.84 4.35
CA ALA A 188 0.55 18.82 5.25
C ALA A 188 1.69 17.91 4.77
N VAL A 189 1.41 17.00 3.82
CA VAL A 189 2.41 16.15 3.18
C VAL A 189 2.32 16.32 1.68
N ILE A 190 3.45 16.62 1.06
CA ILE A 190 3.63 16.75 -0.38
C ILE A 190 4.73 15.77 -0.77
N PHE A 191 4.55 15.09 -1.89
CA PHE A 191 5.62 14.33 -2.49
C PHE A 191 5.66 14.62 -3.98
N PHE A 192 6.86 14.48 -4.55
CA PHE A 192 7.13 14.74 -5.94
C PHE A 192 8.31 13.89 -6.40
N GLU A 193 8.39 13.69 -7.72
CA GLU A 193 9.51 13.01 -8.35
C GLU A 193 10.50 14.03 -8.91
N VAL A 194 11.79 13.81 -8.70
CA VAL A 194 12.86 14.59 -9.34
C VAL A 194 13.83 13.66 -10.06
N THR A 195 14.30 14.05 -11.24
CA THR A 195 15.31 13.30 -12.01
C THR A 195 16.74 13.66 -11.62
N LYS A 196 16.93 14.83 -10.99
CA LYS A 196 18.21 15.31 -10.50
C LYS A 196 18.07 15.75 -9.05
N LEU A 197 19.07 15.41 -8.26
CA LEU A 197 19.15 15.77 -6.84
C LEU A 197 20.53 16.37 -6.58
N GLU A 198 20.60 17.42 -5.76
CA GLU A 198 21.90 17.92 -5.32
C GLU A 198 22.67 16.82 -4.58
N ASN A 199 23.98 16.74 -4.81
CA ASN A 199 24.84 15.69 -4.25
C ASN A 199 24.36 14.26 -4.57
N GLU A 200 23.85 14.03 -5.79
CA GLU A 200 23.33 12.72 -6.21
C GLU A 200 24.29 11.55 -5.94
N LYS A 201 25.59 11.75 -6.15
CA LYS A 201 26.62 10.73 -5.86
C LYS A 201 26.59 10.27 -4.40
N TYR A 202 26.45 11.21 -3.46
CA TYR A 202 26.34 10.92 -2.03
C TYR A 202 25.08 10.08 -1.74
N TRP A 203 23.93 10.47 -2.30
CA TRP A 203 22.69 9.74 -2.09
C TRP A 203 22.71 8.35 -2.71
N ARG A 204 23.23 8.21 -3.94
CA ARG A 204 23.41 6.90 -4.58
C ARG A 204 24.25 5.96 -3.74
N GLN A 205 25.38 6.44 -3.20
CA GLN A 205 26.23 5.67 -2.31
C GLN A 205 25.49 5.26 -1.02
N LYS A 206 24.73 6.18 -0.41
CA LYS A 206 23.90 5.88 0.78
C LYS A 206 22.88 4.77 0.52
N PHE A 207 22.30 4.71 -0.67
CA PHE A 207 21.37 3.64 -1.09
C PHE A 207 22.06 2.39 -1.64
N GLY A 208 23.39 2.35 -1.68
CA GLY A 208 24.16 1.19 -2.15
C GLY A 208 24.23 1.03 -3.67
N PHE A 209 23.95 2.09 -4.44
CA PHE A 209 24.20 2.09 -5.89
C PHE A 209 25.67 2.41 -6.16
N SER A 210 26.34 1.56 -6.96
CA SER A 210 27.66 1.85 -7.52
C SER A 210 27.57 2.98 -8.54
N LEU A 211 28.58 3.85 -8.56
CA LEU A 211 28.74 4.94 -9.53
C LEU A 211 29.12 4.41 -10.91
#